data_AF-F0RJ00-F1
#
_entry.id   AF-F0RJ00-F1
#
_cell.length_a   1.000
_cell.length_b   1.000
_cell.length_c   1.000
_cell.angle_alpha   90.00
_cell.angle_beta   90.00
_cell.angle_gamma   90.00
#
_symmetry.space_group_name_H-M   'P 1'
#
loop_
_entity.id
_entity.type
_entity.pdbx_description
1 polymer ?
#
loop_
_entity_poly.entity_id
_entity_poly.type
_entity_poly.pdbx_seq_one_letter_code
_entity_poly.pdbx_strand_id
1 'polypeptide(L)'
;MNLVFWLIPGLCLLAVLYALRPQTRISADQIWALTAAMPLVVALSVAGYSHVQASRVLAATPLAAKHTFVTVQNGLQVVGLDLSPEEAACFERTVRTSRRAEWLTEGGPVPLNDRTDIRGELPPPEVARNMAIQGRLECRQWVRVLPDEPNSEPGSGQ
;
A
#
# COMPACT_ATOMS: atom_id res chain seq x y z
N MET A 1 -0.83 11.15 -17.21
CA MET A 1 0.09 11.25 -16.04
C MET A 1 1.53 10.81 -16.32
N ASN A 2 1.79 9.87 -17.24
CA ASN A 2 3.16 9.40 -17.52
C ASN A 2 4.10 10.48 -18.09
N LEU A 3 3.58 11.45 -18.84
CA LEU A 3 4.40 12.45 -19.56
C LEU A 3 5.15 13.42 -18.61
N VAL A 4 4.49 13.82 -17.51
CA VAL A 4 5.09 14.69 -16.48
C VAL A 4 6.24 13.99 -15.76
N PHE A 5 6.12 12.68 -15.53
CA PHE A 5 7.13 11.87 -14.84
C PHE A 5 8.44 11.77 -15.63
N TRP A 6 8.36 11.81 -16.96
CA TRP A 6 9.54 11.80 -17.84
C TRP A 6 10.12 13.20 -18.10
N LEU A 7 9.30 14.25 -18.03
CA LEU A 7 9.74 15.62 -18.25
C LEU A 7 10.69 16.12 -17.17
N ILE A 8 10.46 15.78 -15.91
CA ILE A 8 11.27 16.26 -14.77
C ILE A 8 12.73 15.77 -14.86
N PRO A 9 13.03 14.46 -15.00
CA PRO A 9 14.42 14.01 -15.14
C PRO A 9 15.04 14.49 -16.45
N GLY A 10 14.26 14.62 -17.54
CA GLY A 10 14.73 15.18 -18.81
C GLY A 10 15.16 16.64 -18.69
N LEU A 11 14.38 17.47 -18.00
CA LEU A 11 14.72 18.87 -17.72
C LEU A 11 15.91 19.00 -16.77
N CYS A 12 16.01 18.17 -15.73
CA CYS A 12 17.17 18.14 -14.85
C CYS A 12 18.45 17.73 -15.61
N LEU A 13 18.38 16.72 -16.46
CA LEU A 13 19.50 16.30 -17.30
C LEU A 13 19.92 17.42 -18.27
N LEU A 14 18.96 18.08 -18.91
CA LEU A 14 19.19 19.25 -19.77
C LEU A 14 19.86 20.40 -19.01
N ALA A 15 19.40 20.70 -17.80
CA ALA A 15 19.99 21.74 -16.96
C ALA A 15 21.44 21.41 -16.56
N VAL A 16 21.72 20.15 -16.20
CA VAL A 16 23.07 19.66 -15.90
C VAL A 16 23.97 19.73 -17.14
N LEU A 17 23.50 19.25 -18.29
CA LEU A 17 24.24 19.30 -19.55
C LEU A 17 24.50 20.74 -20.02
N TYR A 18 23.57 21.66 -19.77
CA TYR A 18 23.74 23.08 -20.07
C TYR A 18 24.78 23.73 -19.15
N ALA A 19 24.77 23.40 -17.85
CA ALA A 19 25.75 23.89 -16.87
C ALA A 19 27.17 23.35 -17.13
N LEU A 20 27.29 22.15 -17.71
CA LEU A 20 28.57 21.53 -18.08
C LEU A 20 29.21 22.13 -19.35
N ARG A 21 28.58 23.12 -20.02
CA ARG A 21 29.18 23.74 -21.20
C ARG A 21 30.43 24.56 -20.81
N PRO A 22 31.52 24.49 -21.60
CA PRO A 22 32.80 25.14 -21.26
C PRO A 22 32.73 26.68 -21.23
N GLN A 23 31.63 27.28 -21.67
CA GLN A 23 31.42 28.73 -21.72
C GLN A 23 30.57 29.28 -20.55
N THR A 24 29.97 28.43 -19.73
CA THR A 24 29.13 28.88 -18.60
C THR A 24 29.98 29.06 -17.34
N ARG A 25 30.11 30.30 -16.85
CA ARG A 25 30.63 30.55 -15.50
C ARG A 25 29.61 30.03 -14.49
N ILE A 26 29.87 28.87 -13.92
CA ILE A 26 29.05 28.28 -12.86
C ILE A 26 29.31 29.06 -11.57
N SER A 27 28.29 29.73 -11.04
CA SER A 27 28.39 30.40 -9.75
C SER A 27 28.24 29.39 -8.61
N ALA A 28 28.82 29.69 -7.44
CA ALA A 28 28.67 28.84 -6.25
C ALA A 28 27.20 28.59 -5.90
N ASP A 29 26.34 29.60 -6.08
CA ASP A 29 24.89 29.50 -5.85
C ASP A 29 24.21 28.44 -6.74
N GLN A 30 24.66 28.30 -8.00
CA GLN A 30 24.11 27.29 -8.91
C GLN A 30 24.47 25.87 -8.46
N ILE A 31 25.69 25.67 -7.94
CA ILE A 31 26.12 24.37 -7.41
C ILE A 31 25.25 23.98 -6.23
N TRP A 32 25.01 24.91 -5.30
CA TRP A 32 24.15 24.69 -4.13
C TRP A 32 22.69 24.43 -4.51
N ALA A 33 22.15 25.14 -5.49
CA ALA A 33 20.82 24.90 -6.00
C ALA A 33 20.69 23.48 -6.61
N LEU A 34 21.70 23.03 -7.35
CA LEU A 34 21.74 21.67 -7.93
C LEU A 34 21.84 20.58 -6.87
N THR A 35 22.71 20.73 -5.86
CA THR A 35 22.78 19.77 -4.75
C THR A 35 21.51 19.75 -3.92
N ALA A 36 20.82 20.88 -3.75
CA ALA A 36 19.52 20.91 -3.08
C ALA A 36 18.39 20.25 -3.90
N ALA A 37 18.48 20.30 -5.23
CA ALA A 37 17.49 19.67 -6.12
C ALA A 37 17.69 18.16 -6.32
N MET A 38 18.92 17.66 -6.18
CA MET A 38 19.26 16.23 -6.32
C MET A 38 18.37 15.28 -5.50
N PRO A 39 18.14 15.49 -4.18
CA PRO A 39 17.27 14.64 -3.38
C PRO A 39 15.85 14.52 -3.92
N LEU A 40 15.30 15.61 -4.48
CA LEU A 40 13.97 15.63 -5.07
C LEU A 40 13.91 14.73 -6.32
N VAL A 41 14.92 14.81 -7.20
CA VAL A 41 15.00 13.99 -8.41
C VAL A 41 15.13 12.52 -8.07
N VAL A 42 15.95 12.19 -7.06
CA VAL A 42 16.10 10.82 -6.56
C VAL A 42 14.77 10.31 -6.02
N ALA A 43 14.09 11.10 -5.17
CA ALA A 43 12.79 10.73 -4.60
C ALA A 43 11.74 10.48 -5.69
N LEU A 44 11.67 11.35 -6.70
CA LEU A 44 10.73 11.17 -7.83
C LEU A 44 11.07 9.93 -8.64
N SER A 45 12.35 9.71 -8.95
CA SER A 45 12.80 8.55 -9.73
C SER A 45 12.50 7.24 -9.00
N VAL A 46 12.71 7.18 -7.68
CA VAL A 46 12.36 6.02 -6.83
C VAL A 46 10.84 5.82 -6.80
N ALA A 47 10.06 6.89 -6.64
CA ALA A 47 8.60 6.80 -6.68
C ALA A 47 8.08 6.23 -8.01
N GLY A 48 8.60 6.72 -9.15
CA GLY A 48 8.22 6.23 -10.48
C GLY A 48 8.62 4.78 -10.71
N TYR A 49 9.85 4.42 -10.32
CA TYR A 49 10.33 3.05 -10.40
C TYR A 49 9.44 2.10 -9.59
N SER A 50 9.04 2.50 -8.37
CA SER A 50 8.16 1.71 -7.52
C SER A 50 6.78 1.47 -8.16
N HIS A 51 6.22 2.47 -8.85
CA HIS A 51 4.95 2.35 -9.57
C HIS A 51 5.02 1.38 -10.75
N VAL A 52 6.11 1.43 -11.52
CA VAL A 52 6.36 0.53 -12.66
C VAL A 52 6.59 -0.91 -12.19
N GLN A 53 7.32 -1.10 -11.10
CA GLN A 53 7.52 -2.44 -10.54
C GLN A 53 6.21 -3.00 -9.97
N ALA A 54 5.44 -2.19 -9.27
CA ALA A 54 4.13 -2.59 -8.77
C ALA A 54 3.19 -3.01 -9.90
N SER A 55 3.18 -2.29 -11.04
CA SER A 55 2.34 -2.68 -12.18
C SER A 55 2.79 -4.00 -12.81
N ARG A 56 4.10 -4.23 -12.93
CA ARG A 56 4.64 -5.49 -13.45
C ARG A 56 4.31 -6.68 -12.55
N VAL A 57 4.46 -6.53 -11.24
CA VAL A 57 4.15 -7.61 -10.28
C VAL A 57 2.66 -7.92 -10.31
N LEU A 58 1.78 -6.91 -10.34
CA LEU A 58 0.34 -7.12 -10.43
C LEU A 58 -0.06 -7.79 -11.75
N ALA A 59 0.57 -7.41 -12.87
CA ALA A 59 0.32 -8.05 -14.16
C ALA A 59 0.82 -9.51 -14.22
N ALA A 60 1.91 -9.83 -13.51
CA ALA A 60 2.47 -11.17 -13.44
C ALA A 60 1.75 -12.09 -12.45
N THR A 61 0.93 -11.54 -11.54
CA THR A 61 0.28 -12.31 -10.47
C THR A 61 -1.19 -12.58 -10.78
N PRO A 62 -1.58 -13.82 -11.10
CA PRO A 62 -2.96 -14.14 -11.49
C PRO A 62 -3.97 -13.92 -10.36
N LEU A 63 -3.58 -14.08 -9.09
CA LEU A 63 -4.44 -13.80 -7.93
C LEU A 63 -4.77 -12.31 -7.78
N ALA A 64 -4.01 -11.40 -8.40
CA ALA A 64 -4.29 -9.97 -8.37
C ALA A 64 -5.51 -9.56 -9.22
N ALA A 65 -6.07 -10.47 -10.01
CA ALA A 65 -7.17 -10.21 -10.93
C ALA A 65 -8.36 -11.18 -10.77
N LYS A 66 -8.32 -12.08 -9.78
CA LYS A 66 -9.34 -13.10 -9.56
C LYS A 66 -10.13 -12.84 -8.28
N HIS A 67 -11.43 -13.12 -8.35
CA HIS A 67 -12.26 -13.26 -7.17
C HIS A 67 -11.76 -14.41 -6.30
N THR A 68 -11.83 -14.22 -4.99
CA THR A 68 -11.35 -15.17 -4.01
C THR A 68 -12.46 -15.50 -3.04
N PHE A 69 -12.82 -16.78 -2.96
CA PHE A 69 -13.74 -17.25 -1.94
C PHE A 69 -12.98 -17.65 -0.68
N VAL A 70 -13.35 -17.04 0.45
CA VAL A 70 -12.79 -17.38 1.77
C VAL A 70 -13.91 -17.72 2.74
N THR A 71 -13.67 -18.70 3.59
CA THR A 71 -14.56 -19.03 4.71
C THR A 71 -13.94 -18.50 6.00
N VAL A 72 -14.69 -17.67 6.70
CA VAL A 72 -14.31 -17.08 7.98
C VAL A 72 -15.10 -17.77 9.07
N GLN A 73 -14.40 -18.36 10.03
CA GLN A 73 -14.99 -19.01 11.19
C GLN A 73 -14.60 -18.26 12.45
N ASN A 74 -15.59 -17.76 13.20
CA ASN A 74 -15.38 -17.16 14.52
C ASN A 74 -16.28 -17.89 15.54
N GLY A 75 -15.70 -18.83 16.28
CA GLY A 75 -16.46 -19.71 17.18
C GLY A 75 -17.48 -20.57 16.41
N LEU A 76 -18.76 -20.38 16.71
CA LEU A 76 -19.87 -21.09 16.07
C LEU A 76 -20.36 -20.43 14.77
N GLN A 77 -19.93 -19.19 14.50
CA GLN A 77 -20.33 -18.47 13.30
C GLN A 77 -19.38 -18.82 12.15
N VAL A 78 -19.94 -19.30 11.04
CA VAL A 78 -19.22 -19.60 9.80
C VAL A 78 -19.84 -18.78 8.68
N VAL A 79 -19.02 -17.96 8.02
CA VAL A 79 -19.44 -17.08 6.93
C VAL A 79 -18.54 -17.31 5.72
N GLY A 80 -19.15 -17.60 4.56
CA GLY A 80 -18.46 -17.61 3.28
C GLY A 80 -18.49 -16.21 2.66
N LEU A 81 -17.33 -15.70 2.24
CA LEU A 81 -17.15 -14.41 1.60
C LEU A 81 -16.59 -14.63 0.21
N ASP A 82 -17.29 -14.12 -0.80
CA ASP A 82 -16.75 -13.97 -2.15
C ASP A 82 -16.17 -12.55 -2.26
N LEU A 83 -14.84 -12.45 -2.31
CA LEU A 83 -14.12 -11.20 -2.28
C LEU A 83 -13.60 -10.86 -3.68
N SER A 84 -13.89 -9.64 -4.14
CA SER A 84 -13.20 -9.04 -5.28
C SER A 84 -11.67 -8.95 -5.02
N PRO A 85 -10.84 -8.77 -6.05
CA PRO A 85 -9.38 -8.67 -5.87
C PRO A 85 -8.97 -7.57 -4.86
N GLU A 86 -9.63 -6.41 -4.91
CA GLU A 86 -9.42 -5.30 -3.98
C GLU A 86 -9.85 -5.65 -2.55
N GLU A 87 -11.01 -6.29 -2.40
CA GLU A 87 -11.52 -6.76 -1.10
C GLU A 87 -10.60 -7.82 -0.50
N ALA A 88 -10.16 -8.79 -1.28
CA ALA A 88 -9.26 -9.86 -0.84
C ALA A 88 -7.91 -9.30 -0.38
N ALA A 89 -7.36 -8.30 -1.08
CA ALA A 89 -6.16 -7.60 -0.67
C ALA A 89 -6.34 -6.78 0.63
N CYS A 90 -7.50 -6.14 0.80
CA CYS A 90 -7.85 -5.45 2.04
C CYS A 90 -8.07 -6.42 3.20
N PHE A 91 -8.66 -7.58 2.93
CA PHE A 91 -8.88 -8.64 3.89
C PHE A 91 -7.55 -9.22 4.38
N GLU A 92 -6.64 -9.60 3.47
CA GLU A 92 -5.27 -10.03 3.81
C GLU A 92 -4.58 -9.02 4.71
N ARG A 93 -4.60 -7.73 4.34
CA ARG A 93 -3.94 -6.67 5.09
C ARG A 93 -4.52 -6.55 6.50
N THR A 94 -5.84 -6.65 6.64
CA THR A 94 -6.53 -6.51 7.93
C THR A 94 -6.16 -7.66 8.84
N VAL A 95 -6.23 -8.89 8.31
CA VAL A 95 -5.86 -10.12 9.03
C VAL A 95 -4.39 -10.09 9.44
N ARG A 96 -3.47 -9.71 8.54
CA ARG A 96 -2.04 -9.61 8.81
C ARG A 96 -1.69 -8.55 9.85
N THR A 97 -2.48 -7.48 9.96
CA THR A 97 -2.24 -6.41 10.93
C THR A 97 -2.67 -6.82 12.34
N SER A 98 -3.38 -7.95 12.51
CA SER A 98 -3.76 -8.57 13.79
C SER A 98 -4.45 -7.63 14.79
N ARG A 99 -5.06 -6.54 14.30
CA ARG A 99 -5.88 -5.66 15.15
C ARG A 99 -7.31 -6.16 15.18
N ARG A 100 -7.97 -6.03 16.33
CA ARG A 100 -9.40 -6.33 16.47
C ARG A 100 -10.18 -5.47 15.49
N ALA A 101 -10.87 -6.10 14.54
CA ALA A 101 -11.58 -5.41 13.48
C ALA A 101 -12.88 -6.12 13.15
N GLU A 102 -13.79 -5.41 12.49
CA GLU A 102 -14.99 -5.96 11.89
C GLU A 102 -14.91 -5.82 10.38
N TRP A 103 -15.16 -6.91 9.68
CA TRP A 103 -15.37 -6.93 8.25
C TRP A 103 -16.84 -6.68 7.94
N LEU A 104 -17.15 -5.60 7.23
CA LEU A 104 -18.50 -5.19 6.91
C LEU A 104 -18.97 -5.93 5.66
N THR A 105 -20.08 -6.68 5.80
CA THR A 105 -20.72 -7.40 4.70
C THR A 105 -22.21 -7.05 4.65
N GLU A 106 -22.87 -7.38 3.54
CA GLU A 106 -24.33 -7.24 3.43
C GLU A 106 -25.08 -8.10 4.46
N GLY A 107 -24.53 -9.26 4.83
CA GLY A 107 -25.06 -10.15 5.85
C GLY A 107 -24.81 -9.71 7.30
N GLY A 108 -24.12 -8.58 7.49
CA GLY A 108 -23.75 -8.03 8.79
C GLY A 108 -22.23 -8.01 9.03
N PRO A 109 -21.78 -7.39 10.14
CA PRO A 109 -20.37 -7.34 10.50
C PRO A 109 -19.85 -8.71 10.91
N VAL A 110 -18.70 -9.11 10.35
CA VAL A 110 -17.98 -10.33 10.67
C VAL A 110 -16.77 -9.96 11.54
N PRO A 111 -16.70 -10.42 12.81
CA PRO A 111 -15.59 -10.09 13.69
C PRO A 111 -14.30 -10.80 13.25
N LEU A 112 -13.24 -10.01 13.08
CA LEU A 112 -11.86 -10.42 12.83
C LEU A 112 -11.04 -10.20 14.10
N ASN A 113 -10.63 -11.29 14.74
CA ASN A 113 -9.80 -11.30 15.94
C ASN A 113 -8.90 -12.56 15.96
N ASP A 114 -8.10 -12.73 17.00
CA ASP A 114 -7.15 -13.85 17.12
C ASP A 114 -7.81 -15.24 17.19
N ARG A 115 -9.13 -15.29 17.38
CA ARG A 115 -9.93 -16.53 17.38
C ARG A 115 -10.60 -16.81 16.03
N THR A 116 -10.40 -15.94 15.04
CA THR A 116 -10.94 -16.11 13.70
C THR A 116 -10.05 -17.08 12.92
N ASP A 117 -10.60 -18.24 12.53
CA ASP A 117 -9.98 -19.17 11.58
C ASP A 117 -10.39 -18.79 10.16
N ILE A 118 -9.43 -18.73 9.25
CA ILE A 118 -9.65 -18.32 7.86
C ILE A 118 -9.21 -19.46 6.95
N ARG A 119 -10.15 -19.93 6.13
CA ARG A 119 -9.92 -20.99 5.16
C ARG A 119 -10.14 -20.46 3.75
N GLY A 120 -9.14 -20.62 2.90
CA GLY A 120 -9.16 -20.12 1.52
C GLY A 120 -7.80 -19.58 1.11
N GLU A 121 -7.65 -19.28 -0.17
CA GLU A 121 -6.39 -18.82 -0.73
C GLU A 121 -6.40 -17.29 -0.83
N LEU A 122 -5.90 -16.61 0.20
CA LEU A 122 -5.74 -15.16 0.16
C LEU A 122 -4.59 -14.75 -0.78
N PRO A 123 -4.68 -13.57 -1.43
CA PRO A 123 -3.60 -13.07 -2.24
C PRO A 123 -2.34 -12.87 -1.39
N PRO A 124 -1.14 -13.10 -1.94
CA PRO A 124 0.09 -12.90 -1.20
C PRO A 124 0.24 -11.42 -0.78
N PRO A 125 0.95 -11.13 0.33
CA PRO A 125 1.07 -9.78 0.89
C PRO A 125 1.70 -8.77 -0.08
N GLU A 126 2.44 -9.26 -1.07
CA GLU A 126 3.02 -8.49 -2.16
C GLU A 126 1.95 -7.87 -3.06
N VAL A 127 0.84 -8.56 -3.32
CA VAL A 127 -0.27 -8.03 -4.13
C VAL A 127 -0.93 -6.85 -3.43
N ALA A 128 -1.29 -7.01 -2.15
CA ALA A 128 -1.89 -5.93 -1.36
C ALA A 128 -0.96 -4.72 -1.26
N ARG A 129 0.35 -4.94 -1.09
CA ARG A 129 1.35 -3.87 -1.08
C ARG A 129 1.44 -3.14 -2.42
N ASN A 130 1.51 -3.87 -3.53
CA ASN A 130 1.62 -3.27 -4.86
C ASN A 130 0.33 -2.55 -5.28
N MET A 131 -0.84 -3.05 -4.90
CA MET A 131 -2.12 -2.33 -5.06
C MET A 131 -2.13 -1.03 -4.25
N ALA A 132 -1.59 -1.02 -3.03
CA ALA A 132 -1.46 0.18 -2.23
C ALA A 132 -0.50 1.21 -2.85
N ILE A 133 0.66 0.77 -3.40
CA ILE A 133 1.59 1.64 -4.13
C ILE A 133 0.90 2.31 -5.32
N GLN A 134 0.02 1.58 -6.02
CA GLN A 134 -0.75 2.14 -7.13
C GLN A 134 -1.91 3.06 -6.72
N GLY A 135 -2.18 3.22 -5.42
CA GLY A 135 -3.34 3.96 -4.93
C GLY A 135 -4.68 3.27 -5.22
N ARG A 136 -4.68 1.96 -5.49
CA ARG A 136 -5.90 1.17 -5.77
C ARG A 136 -6.52 0.55 -4.52
N LEU A 137 -5.84 0.61 -3.37
CA LEU A 137 -6.25 -0.08 -2.16
C LEU A 137 -6.94 0.88 -1.16
N GLU A 138 -8.28 0.89 -1.14
CA GLU A 138 -9.09 1.70 -0.21
C GLU A 138 -9.95 0.81 0.71
N CYS A 139 -9.40 0.44 1.87
CA CYS A 139 -10.05 -0.55 2.75
C CYS A 139 -11.14 -0.01 3.69
N ARG A 140 -11.33 1.32 3.77
CA ARG A 140 -12.22 1.95 4.77
C ARG A 140 -13.69 1.57 4.61
N GLN A 141 -14.10 1.16 3.42
CA GLN A 141 -15.47 0.78 3.13
C GLN A 141 -15.83 -0.63 3.65
N TRP A 142 -14.84 -1.51 3.79
CA TRP A 142 -15.04 -2.91 4.22
C TRP A 142 -14.58 -3.18 5.65
N VAL A 143 -13.73 -2.32 6.22
CA VAL A 143 -13.09 -2.57 7.51
C VAL A 143 -13.43 -1.49 8.52
N ARG A 144 -13.91 -1.92 9.68
CA ARG A 144 -14.03 -1.08 10.88
C ARG A 144 -13.03 -1.57 11.92
N VAL A 145 -12.05 -0.74 12.24
CA VAL A 145 -11.10 -1.04 13.33
C VAL A 145 -11.80 -0.76 14.66
N LEU A 146 -11.78 -1.74 15.55
CA LEU A 146 -12.31 -1.60 16.90
C LEU A 146 -11.18 -1.11 17.82
N PRO A 147 -11.48 -0.26 18.81
CA PRO A 147 -10.50 0.05 19.84
C PRO A 147 -10.16 -1.23 20.61
N ASP A 148 -8.88 -1.39 20.94
CA ASP A 148 -8.46 -2.42 21.89
C ASP A 148 -9.13 -2.10 23.23
N GLU A 149 -9.76 -3.10 23.85
CA GLU A 149 -10.32 -2.89 25.19
C GLU A 149 -9.18 -2.40 26.09
N PRO A 150 -9.38 -1.32 26.88
CA PRO A 150 -8.36 -0.88 27.81
C PRO A 150 -8.08 -2.06 28.72
N ASN A 151 -6.82 -2.53 28.70
CA ASN A 151 -6.32 -3.50 29.64
C ASN A 151 -6.86 -3.11 31.01
N SER A 152 -7.69 -3.96 31.59
CA SER A 152 -8.11 -3.81 32.97
C SER A 152 -6.81 -3.86 33.78
N GLU A 153 -6.30 -2.69 34.18
CA GLU A 153 -5.24 -2.60 35.17
C GLU A 153 -5.70 -3.47 36.34
N PRO A 154 -4.93 -4.49 36.75
CA PRO A 154 -5.26 -5.21 37.96
C PRO A 154 -5.21 -4.16 39.06
N GLY A 155 -6.35 -3.94 39.71
CA GLY A 155 -6.49 -2.97 40.78
C GLY A 155 -5.30 -3.09 41.73
N SER A 156 -4.54 -2.00 41.85
CA SER A 156 -3.61 -1.78 42.95
C SER A 156 -4.42 -1.63 44.22
N GLY A 157 -4.95 -2.74 44.72
CA GLY A 157 -5.47 -2.86 46.07
C GLY A 157 -4.32 -3.16 47.00
N GLN A 158 -3.78 -2.11 47.62
CA GLN A 158 -3.44 -2.01 49.06
C GLN A 158 -2.71 -0.70 49.35
#